data_AF-A0A936H0Q2-F1
#
_entry.id   AF-A0A936H0Q2-F1
#
_cell.length_a   1.000
_cell.length_b   1.000
_cell.length_c   1.000
_cell.angle_alpha   90.00
_cell.angle_beta   90.00
_cell.angle_gamma   90.00
#
_symmetry.space_group_name_H-M   'P 1'
#
loop_
_entity.id
_entity.type
_entity.pdbx_description
1 polymer ?
#
loop_
_entity_poly.entity_id
_entity_poly.type
_entity_poly.pdbx_seq_one_letter_code
_entity_poly.pdbx_strand_id
1 'polypeptide(L)'
;MDGNRDARGCEENYAHSVIMVNCSQIQISNTTIRNSVVDGILIGAGTEGDTSTYCRDISIENVKIESSCRNGISIINAFGVKLKQLQISNSNGLSPAAGIDVESDLNLPTPSNKNIVITDCQITDNKGCGIMTSQKGSPENIQIANNIIVNCEIGIFVASKKTKVENNIIKNSFTFGIQSVRYDNEDIDFNEITHNVIEKAKVGIHYSGEKGKIVGNKIITVSQSGIWLNGNTVNNTSVLIDSNEVTGSVEFGIYANNFGLSEISNNTVSSAAKEGISVINGKSKLMANAISKSETGFNITGSNIELSRNIVESCQTGVSAIGGNKISLSGKIYQNKFIKVKNLWFGDINKFAREANEEIK
;
A
#
# COMPACT_ATOMS: atom_id res chain seq x y z
N MET A 1 2.45 23.22 28.25
CA MET A 1 1.55 24.26 27.70
C MET A 1 0.15 23.68 27.62
N ASP A 2 -0.90 24.51 27.51
CA ASP A 2 -2.25 24.00 27.27
C ASP A 2 -2.34 23.35 25.88
N GLY A 3 -2.83 22.10 25.86
CA GLY A 3 -3.03 21.30 24.66
C GLY A 3 -4.41 21.46 24.02
N ASN A 4 -5.32 22.24 24.63
CA ASN A 4 -6.64 22.50 24.06
C ASN A 4 -6.60 23.60 22.99
N ARG A 5 -6.97 23.25 21.76
CA ARG A 5 -6.99 24.10 20.58
C ARG A 5 -8.00 25.24 20.68
N ASP A 6 -9.05 25.14 21.48
CA ASP A 6 -10.07 26.20 21.63
C ASP A 6 -9.46 27.54 22.02
N ALA A 7 -8.43 27.53 22.88
CA ALA A 7 -7.80 28.73 23.41
C ALA A 7 -6.54 29.18 22.64
N ARG A 8 -6.04 28.37 21.69
CA ARG A 8 -4.71 28.57 21.07
C ARG A 8 -4.68 28.48 19.55
N GLY A 9 -5.72 27.92 18.92
CA GLY A 9 -5.71 27.64 17.50
C GLY A 9 -4.78 26.49 17.11
N CYS A 10 -4.76 26.18 15.82
CA CYS A 10 -3.96 25.10 15.22
C CYS A 10 -2.59 25.66 14.80
N GLU A 11 -1.51 25.21 15.44
CA GLU A 11 -0.16 25.75 15.24
C GLU A 11 0.91 24.69 15.56
N GLU A 12 1.96 24.60 14.77
CA GLU A 12 3.08 23.68 15.02
C GLU A 12 3.98 24.19 16.15
N ASN A 13 3.84 23.59 17.33
CA ASN A 13 4.65 23.87 18.53
C ASN A 13 4.61 22.66 19.50
N TYR A 14 5.21 22.75 20.68
CA TYR A 14 5.26 21.63 21.65
C TYR A 14 3.96 21.37 22.43
N ALA A 15 2.79 21.82 21.95
CA ALA A 15 1.52 21.73 22.67
C ALA A 15 0.68 20.49 22.30
N HIS A 16 1.32 19.33 22.24
CA HIS A 16 0.62 18.06 22.11
C HIS A 16 -0.16 17.77 23.39
N SER A 17 -1.28 17.05 23.29
CA SER A 17 -2.12 16.75 24.46
C SER A 17 -1.45 15.79 25.45
N VAL A 18 -0.66 14.84 24.94
CA VAL A 18 0.20 13.95 25.73
C VAL A 18 1.57 13.88 25.08
N ILE A 19 2.63 14.03 25.89
CA ILE A 19 4.02 13.93 25.45
C ILE A 19 4.71 12.88 26.30
N MET A 20 5.29 11.88 25.64
CA MET A 20 6.18 10.88 26.24
C MET A 20 7.53 11.00 25.56
N VAL A 21 8.55 11.37 26.32
CA VAL A 21 9.93 11.53 25.83
C VAL A 21 10.85 10.73 26.72
N ASN A 22 11.68 9.86 26.13
CA ASN A 22 12.60 8.98 26.86
C ASN A 22 11.91 8.19 28.00
N CYS A 23 10.72 7.65 27.70
CA CYS A 23 9.90 6.91 28.65
C CYS A 23 10.02 5.41 28.42
N SER A 24 9.77 4.60 29.45
CA SER A 24 9.72 3.14 29.30
C SER A 24 8.58 2.54 30.10
N GLN A 25 7.96 1.46 29.59
CA GLN A 25 6.91 0.70 30.29
C GLN A 25 5.70 1.57 30.66
N ILE A 26 5.21 2.36 29.70
CA ILE A 26 4.04 3.23 29.90
C ILE A 26 2.80 2.57 29.31
N GLN A 27 1.70 2.65 30.04
CA GLN A 27 0.37 2.28 29.56
C GLN A 27 -0.59 3.46 29.63
N ILE A 28 -1.27 3.75 28.52
CA ILE A 28 -2.42 4.65 28.47
C ILE A 28 -3.63 3.79 28.10
N SER A 29 -4.70 3.84 28.89
CA SER A 29 -5.91 3.09 28.57
C SER A 29 -7.18 3.79 29.00
N ASN A 30 -8.28 3.52 28.30
CA ASN A 30 -9.62 4.00 28.63
C ASN A 30 -9.73 5.54 28.73
N THR A 31 -9.07 6.23 27.80
CA THR A 31 -8.92 7.70 27.83
C THR A 31 -9.54 8.33 26.59
N THR A 32 -10.05 9.55 26.72
CA THR A 32 -10.43 10.41 25.59
C THR A 32 -9.51 11.63 25.53
N ILE A 33 -8.86 11.83 24.40
CA ILE A 33 -8.08 13.02 24.04
C ILE A 33 -8.82 13.74 22.92
N ARG A 34 -9.00 15.05 23.04
CA ARG A 34 -9.77 15.82 22.06
C ARG A 34 -9.23 17.22 21.87
N ASN A 35 -9.40 17.71 20.65
CA ASN A 35 -9.14 19.09 20.25
C ASN A 35 -7.69 19.52 20.53
N SER A 36 -6.72 18.71 20.10
CA SER A 36 -5.30 18.96 20.34
C SER A 36 -4.78 20.13 19.49
N VAL A 37 -3.97 21.01 20.09
CA VAL A 37 -3.28 22.11 19.38
C VAL A 37 -2.34 21.60 18.30
N VAL A 38 -1.69 20.45 18.53
CA VAL A 38 -0.81 19.77 17.58
C VAL A 38 -1.23 18.30 17.46
N ASP A 39 -0.44 17.37 17.99
CA ASP A 39 -0.78 15.95 18.00
C ASP A 39 -1.56 15.56 19.25
N GLY A 40 -2.36 14.52 19.15
CA GLY A 40 -3.03 13.92 20.31
C GLY A 40 -2.02 13.32 21.28
N ILE A 41 -1.16 12.44 20.77
CA ILE A 41 -0.08 11.82 21.53
C ILE A 41 1.22 11.92 20.74
N LEU A 42 2.26 12.46 21.37
CA LEU A 42 3.62 12.42 20.89
C LEU A 42 4.42 11.39 21.71
N ILE A 43 4.98 10.39 21.04
CA ILE A 43 6.01 9.50 21.58
C ILE A 43 7.32 9.90 20.92
N GLY A 44 8.30 10.37 21.69
CA GLY A 44 9.55 10.94 21.19
C GLY A 44 10.80 10.39 21.89
N ALA A 45 11.96 10.60 21.27
CA ALA A 45 13.26 10.39 21.90
C ALA A 45 13.68 11.62 22.73
N GLY A 46 14.44 11.40 23.80
CA GLY A 46 15.09 12.50 24.53
C GLY A 46 16.18 13.17 23.70
N THR A 47 16.88 12.39 22.89
CA THR A 47 17.86 12.84 21.89
C THR A 47 17.78 11.88 20.71
N GLU A 48 17.28 12.36 19.57
CA GLU A 48 16.97 11.54 18.38
C GLU A 48 18.19 10.73 17.87
N GLY A 49 19.40 11.28 18.01
CA GLY A 49 20.65 10.63 17.62
C GLY A 49 21.13 9.53 18.57
N ASP A 50 20.48 9.33 19.71
CA ASP A 50 20.86 8.35 20.73
C ASP A 50 19.70 7.39 21.05
N THR A 51 19.82 6.15 20.55
CA THR A 51 18.84 5.07 20.80
C THR A 51 18.62 4.75 22.29
N SER A 52 19.53 5.13 23.19
CA SER A 52 19.36 4.94 24.62
C SER A 52 18.23 5.80 25.19
N THR A 53 17.89 6.89 24.50
CA THR A 53 16.86 7.85 24.90
C THR A 53 15.50 7.63 24.22
N TYR A 54 15.38 6.56 23.44
CA TYR A 54 14.15 6.23 22.71
C TYR A 54 13.10 5.72 23.69
N CYS A 55 11.83 6.04 23.43
CA CYS A 55 10.75 5.43 24.20
C CYS A 55 10.72 3.92 23.97
N ARG A 56 10.44 3.15 25.03
CA ARG A 56 10.41 1.68 25.00
C ARG A 56 9.17 1.10 25.66
N ASP A 57 8.62 0.04 25.06
CA ASP A 57 7.52 -0.73 25.66
C ASP A 57 6.32 0.16 26.06
N ILE A 58 5.78 0.87 25.07
CA ILE A 58 4.63 1.76 25.24
C ILE A 58 3.37 1.04 24.76
N SER A 59 2.31 1.04 25.58
CA SER A 59 1.02 0.44 25.24
C SER A 59 -0.09 1.48 25.32
N ILE A 60 -0.85 1.65 24.24
CA ILE A 60 -2.01 2.53 24.19
C ILE A 60 -3.20 1.69 23.74
N GLU A 61 -4.17 1.51 24.63
CA GLU A 61 -5.30 0.61 24.40
C GLU A 61 -6.64 1.25 24.76
N ASN A 62 -7.65 1.08 23.91
CA ASN A 62 -8.99 1.62 24.17
C ASN A 62 -8.98 3.14 24.44
N VAL A 63 -8.33 3.89 23.54
CA VAL A 63 -8.24 5.36 23.62
C VAL A 63 -8.95 5.98 22.42
N LYS A 64 -9.74 7.02 22.69
CA LYS A 64 -10.35 7.87 21.67
C LYS A 64 -9.52 9.15 21.50
N ILE A 65 -9.13 9.47 20.27
CA ILE A 65 -8.44 10.71 19.90
C ILE A 65 -9.25 11.40 18.82
N GLU A 66 -9.70 12.62 19.08
CA GLU A 66 -10.60 13.33 18.17
C GLU A 66 -10.13 14.76 17.91
N SER A 67 -10.13 15.18 16.65
CA SER A 67 -9.87 16.57 16.25
C SER A 67 -8.47 17.08 16.61
N SER A 68 -7.42 16.29 16.36
CA SER A 68 -6.04 16.80 16.42
C SER A 68 -5.80 17.81 15.29
N CYS A 69 -4.99 18.84 15.56
CA CYS A 69 -4.57 19.79 14.53
C CYS A 69 -3.62 19.15 13.52
N ARG A 70 -2.63 18.37 13.97
CA ARG A 70 -1.69 17.62 13.13
C ARG A 70 -2.03 16.14 13.20
N ASN A 71 -1.31 15.30 13.94
CA ASN A 71 -1.53 13.86 13.94
C ASN A 71 -2.40 13.39 15.13
N GLY A 72 -3.10 12.27 14.98
CA GLY A 72 -3.70 11.59 16.13
C GLY A 72 -2.62 11.11 17.09
N ILE A 73 -1.67 10.34 16.58
CA ILE A 73 -0.47 9.88 17.28
C ILE A 73 0.76 10.02 16.38
N SER A 74 1.82 10.63 16.91
CA SER A 74 3.15 10.63 16.30
C SER A 74 4.09 9.73 17.10
N ILE A 75 4.70 8.76 16.44
CA ILE A 75 5.73 7.88 16.99
C ILE A 75 7.05 8.27 16.33
N ILE A 76 7.89 8.97 17.09
CA ILE A 76 9.18 9.51 16.67
C ILE A 76 10.26 8.81 17.48
N ASN A 77 11.02 7.94 16.82
CA ASN A 77 12.16 7.25 17.40
C ASN A 77 11.82 6.43 18.68
N ALA A 78 11.01 5.37 18.52
CA ALA A 78 10.59 4.50 19.61
C ALA A 78 10.65 3.00 19.27
N PHE A 79 10.88 2.15 20.27
CA PHE A 79 10.93 0.70 20.14
C PHE A 79 9.85 0.00 20.98
N GLY A 80 9.11 -0.93 20.39
CA GLY A 80 8.10 -1.69 21.12
C GLY A 80 6.88 -0.83 21.49
N VAL A 81 6.19 -0.28 20.48
CA VAL A 81 4.93 0.46 20.69
C VAL A 81 3.76 -0.40 20.24
N LYS A 82 2.75 -0.54 21.10
CA LYS A 82 1.51 -1.26 20.82
C LYS A 82 0.34 -0.29 20.87
N LEU A 83 -0.31 -0.09 19.73
CA LEU A 83 -1.53 0.69 19.57
C LEU A 83 -2.67 -0.30 19.29
N LYS A 84 -3.65 -0.39 20.19
CA LYS A 84 -4.71 -1.38 20.09
C LYS A 84 -6.08 -0.80 20.40
N GLN A 85 -7.11 -1.18 19.64
CA GLN A 85 -8.50 -0.76 19.93
C GLN A 85 -8.64 0.78 20.03
N LEU A 86 -7.95 1.52 19.16
CA LEU A 86 -8.03 2.98 19.15
C LEU A 86 -9.17 3.48 18.28
N GLN A 87 -9.73 4.63 18.64
CA GLN A 87 -10.64 5.38 17.78
C GLN A 87 -10.02 6.75 17.49
N ILE A 88 -9.55 6.97 16.26
CA ILE A 88 -8.85 8.22 15.88
C ILE A 88 -9.61 8.89 14.76
N SER A 89 -10.01 10.15 14.95
CA SER A 89 -10.76 10.87 13.92
C SER A 89 -10.46 12.36 13.81
N ASN A 90 -10.75 12.91 12.61
CA ASN A 90 -10.79 14.33 12.34
C ASN A 90 -9.45 15.09 12.52
N SER A 91 -8.32 14.43 12.27
CA SER A 91 -7.03 15.13 12.13
C SER A 91 -7.02 15.95 10.84
N ASN A 92 -7.09 17.28 10.92
CA ASN A 92 -7.51 18.09 9.74
C ASN A 92 -6.87 19.47 9.56
N GLY A 93 -5.93 19.86 10.40
CA GLY A 93 -5.30 21.18 10.35
C GLY A 93 -4.02 21.23 9.52
N LEU A 94 -2.90 20.92 10.18
CA LEU A 94 -1.54 20.95 9.64
C LEU A 94 -1.13 19.58 9.10
N SER A 95 -0.33 19.59 8.03
CA SER A 95 0.25 18.36 7.48
C SER A 95 1.20 17.68 8.49
N PRO A 96 1.27 16.34 8.53
CA PRO A 96 0.63 15.42 7.58
C PRO A 96 -0.84 15.13 7.85
N ALA A 97 -1.39 15.57 9.00
CA ALA A 97 -2.79 15.34 9.38
C ALA A 97 -3.19 13.85 9.42
N ALA A 98 -2.27 12.99 9.85
CA ALA A 98 -2.47 11.54 9.85
C ALA A 98 -3.21 11.06 11.10
N GLY A 99 -3.88 9.90 11.02
CA GLY A 99 -4.37 9.22 12.21
C GLY A 99 -3.21 8.75 13.10
N ILE A 100 -2.30 7.98 12.50
CA ILE A 100 -1.07 7.51 13.15
C ILE A 100 0.10 7.73 12.20
N ASP A 101 1.16 8.36 12.70
CA ASP A 101 2.39 8.65 11.96
C ASP A 101 3.59 8.01 12.66
N VAL A 102 4.25 7.05 12.01
CA VAL A 102 5.53 6.47 12.46
C VAL A 102 6.65 7.16 11.70
N GLU A 103 7.18 8.21 12.30
CA GLU A 103 8.16 9.11 11.70
C GLU A 103 9.50 9.12 12.43
N SER A 104 10.46 9.82 11.85
CA SER A 104 11.78 10.08 12.43
C SER A 104 12.24 11.43 11.93
N ASP A 105 12.92 12.18 12.78
CA ASP A 105 13.50 13.47 12.42
C ASP A 105 14.94 13.34 11.92
N LEU A 106 15.60 12.21 12.15
CA LEU A 106 16.94 11.91 11.64
C LEU A 106 16.99 10.65 10.76
N ASN A 107 18.00 10.59 9.89
CA ASN A 107 18.32 9.42 9.07
C ASN A 107 19.11 8.35 9.85
N LEU A 108 19.76 8.75 10.95
CA LEU A 108 20.52 7.88 11.84
C LEU A 108 20.15 8.23 13.28
N PRO A 109 20.18 7.24 14.19
CA PRO A 109 20.52 5.82 13.98
C PRO A 109 19.42 5.02 13.26
N THR A 110 19.81 3.88 12.66
CA THR A 110 18.87 2.93 12.04
C THR A 110 18.82 1.60 12.83
N PRO A 111 17.63 1.01 13.04
CA PRO A 111 16.32 1.56 12.71
C PRO A 111 15.88 2.67 13.66
N SER A 112 15.19 3.68 13.16
CA SER A 112 14.60 4.78 13.94
C SER A 112 13.43 4.29 14.79
N ASN A 113 12.54 3.51 14.19
CA ASN A 113 11.43 2.86 14.88
C ASN A 113 11.47 1.35 14.64
N LYS A 114 11.13 0.57 15.66
CA LYS A 114 11.21 -0.88 15.62
C LYS A 114 10.15 -1.55 16.46
N ASN A 115 9.59 -2.65 15.96
CA ASN A 115 8.60 -3.46 16.69
C ASN A 115 7.34 -2.63 17.05
N ILE A 116 6.70 -2.06 16.04
CA ILE A 116 5.46 -1.29 16.21
C ILE A 116 4.28 -2.16 15.80
N VAL A 117 3.25 -2.24 16.63
CA VAL A 117 2.03 -3.01 16.35
C VAL A 117 0.84 -2.08 16.44
N ILE A 118 0.08 -1.98 15.35
CA ILE A 118 -1.13 -1.16 15.23
C ILE A 118 -2.28 -2.09 14.85
N THR A 119 -3.19 -2.35 15.78
CA THR A 119 -4.22 -3.37 15.57
C THR A 119 -5.59 -3.04 16.15
N ASP A 120 -6.63 -3.55 15.50
CA ASP A 120 -8.02 -3.41 15.92
C ASP A 120 -8.46 -1.94 16.07
N CYS A 121 -7.84 -1.01 15.34
CA CYS A 121 -8.16 0.42 15.42
C CYS A 121 -9.20 0.84 14.37
N GLN A 122 -10.00 1.85 14.72
CA GLN A 122 -10.88 2.58 13.82
C GLN A 122 -10.30 3.98 13.58
N ILE A 123 -10.00 4.30 12.32
CA ILE A 123 -9.32 5.54 11.94
C ILE A 123 -10.13 6.21 10.82
N THR A 124 -10.73 7.36 11.10
CA THR A 124 -11.69 7.97 10.16
C THR A 124 -11.49 9.47 9.94
N ASP A 125 -11.83 9.94 8.75
CA ASP A 125 -12.00 11.36 8.44
C ASP A 125 -10.75 12.21 8.72
N ASN A 126 -9.56 11.60 8.59
CA ASN A 126 -8.29 12.31 8.68
C ASN A 126 -7.95 12.89 7.30
N LYS A 127 -7.58 14.17 7.27
CA LYS A 127 -7.23 14.86 6.02
C LYS A 127 -5.99 14.25 5.36
N GLY A 128 -5.10 13.64 6.13
CA GLY A 128 -3.93 12.91 5.66
C GLY A 128 -4.16 11.40 5.54
N CYS A 129 -3.10 10.64 5.84
CA CYS A 129 -3.16 9.18 5.87
C CYS A 129 -3.96 8.68 7.08
N GLY A 130 -4.61 7.52 6.96
CA GLY A 130 -5.10 6.82 8.14
C GLY A 130 -3.92 6.37 9.01
N ILE A 131 -3.03 5.59 8.43
CA ILE A 131 -1.77 5.17 9.05
C ILE A 131 -0.64 5.44 8.07
N MET A 132 0.46 6.03 8.53
CA MET A 132 1.66 6.19 7.71
C MET A 132 2.94 5.80 8.44
N THR A 133 3.91 5.35 7.67
CA THR A 133 5.28 5.12 8.13
C THR A 133 6.24 5.84 7.19
N SER A 134 7.18 6.60 7.76
CA SER A 134 8.23 7.27 7.00
C SER A 134 9.33 6.29 6.59
N GLN A 135 10.15 6.66 5.60
CA GLN A 135 11.40 5.95 5.27
C GLN A 135 12.56 6.37 6.17
N LYS A 136 12.46 7.56 6.78
CA LYS A 136 13.58 8.21 7.47
C LYS A 136 14.05 7.38 8.66
N GLY A 137 15.34 7.09 8.70
CA GLY A 137 15.92 6.22 9.72
C GLY A 137 15.56 4.73 9.56
N SER A 138 15.01 4.32 8.42
CA SER A 138 14.68 2.93 8.12
C SER A 138 13.83 2.24 9.20
N PRO A 139 12.60 2.73 9.50
CA PRO A 139 11.70 2.03 10.41
C PRO A 139 11.50 0.58 9.97
N GLU A 140 11.53 -0.37 10.89
CA GLU A 140 11.39 -1.78 10.56
C GLU A 140 10.52 -2.59 11.51
N ASN A 141 10.04 -3.73 11.01
CA ASN A 141 9.23 -4.68 11.77
C ASN A 141 7.97 -4.03 12.36
N ILE A 142 7.11 -3.55 11.46
CA ILE A 142 5.85 -2.90 11.78
C ILE A 142 4.70 -3.81 11.35
N GLN A 143 3.71 -3.98 12.23
CA GLN A 143 2.48 -4.71 11.94
C GLN A 143 1.29 -3.75 11.97
N ILE A 144 0.54 -3.72 10.87
CA ILE A 144 -0.68 -2.94 10.71
C ILE A 144 -1.79 -3.93 10.39
N ALA A 145 -2.55 -4.36 11.41
CA ALA A 145 -3.43 -5.52 11.31
C ALA A 145 -4.85 -5.26 11.81
N ASN A 146 -5.87 -5.74 11.10
CA ASN A 146 -7.27 -5.72 11.53
C ASN A 146 -7.85 -4.31 11.79
N ASN A 147 -7.35 -3.27 11.10
CA ASN A 147 -7.84 -1.91 11.27
C ASN A 147 -8.97 -1.60 10.28
N ILE A 148 -9.86 -0.68 10.67
CA ILE A 148 -10.89 -0.09 9.81
C ILE A 148 -10.50 1.36 9.53
N ILE A 149 -10.24 1.68 8.28
CA ILE A 149 -9.77 3.00 7.85
C ILE A 149 -10.73 3.58 6.84
N VAL A 150 -11.29 4.77 7.11
CA VAL A 150 -12.38 5.34 6.30
C VAL A 150 -12.15 6.82 6.02
N ASN A 151 -12.43 7.27 4.79
CA ASN A 151 -12.41 8.69 4.41
C ASN A 151 -11.06 9.39 4.73
N CYS A 152 -9.94 8.76 4.39
CA CYS A 152 -8.61 9.34 4.51
C CYS A 152 -8.02 9.61 3.11
N GLU A 153 -7.08 10.54 2.99
CA GLU A 153 -6.41 10.81 1.70
C GLU A 153 -5.79 9.52 1.13
N ILE A 154 -5.00 8.86 1.96
CA ILE A 154 -4.48 7.51 1.76
C ILE A 154 -4.94 6.65 2.93
N GLY A 155 -5.36 5.41 2.68
CA GLY A 155 -5.68 4.48 3.76
C GLY A 155 -4.44 4.16 4.60
N ILE A 156 -3.47 3.48 3.99
CA ILE A 156 -2.20 3.11 4.63
C ILE A 156 -1.02 3.48 3.72
N PHE A 157 -0.08 4.25 4.25
CA PHE A 157 1.18 4.60 3.57
C PHE A 157 2.37 3.88 4.24
N VAL A 158 3.13 3.12 3.47
CA VAL A 158 4.26 2.32 3.94
C VAL A 158 5.53 2.76 3.21
N ALA A 159 6.45 3.40 3.93
CA ALA A 159 7.82 3.61 3.47
C ALA A 159 8.87 2.98 4.41
N SER A 160 8.40 2.13 5.33
CA SER A 160 9.21 1.32 6.23
C SER A 160 9.59 -0.03 5.60
N LYS A 161 10.32 -0.86 6.33
CA LYS A 161 10.78 -2.19 5.89
C LYS A 161 10.24 -3.30 6.80
N LYS A 162 10.09 -4.50 6.25
CA LYS A 162 9.54 -5.70 6.91
C LYS A 162 8.18 -5.39 7.54
N THR A 163 7.38 -4.58 6.85
CA THR A 163 6.08 -4.15 7.31
C THR A 163 5.01 -5.10 6.80
N LYS A 164 4.17 -5.57 7.72
CA LYS A 164 3.02 -6.42 7.42
C LYS A 164 1.76 -5.58 7.51
N VAL A 165 1.06 -5.46 6.39
CA VAL A 165 -0.25 -4.82 6.29
C VAL A 165 -1.27 -5.92 6.03
N GLU A 166 -1.99 -6.33 7.07
CA GLU A 166 -2.84 -7.53 7.00
C GLU A 166 -4.26 -7.34 7.52
N ASN A 167 -5.24 -7.92 6.82
CA ASN A 167 -6.64 -7.98 7.26
C ASN A 167 -7.29 -6.60 7.54
N ASN A 168 -6.79 -5.52 6.94
CA ASN A 168 -7.39 -4.19 7.11
C ASN A 168 -8.58 -4.01 6.17
N ILE A 169 -9.55 -3.21 6.61
CA ILE A 169 -10.68 -2.76 5.79
C ILE A 169 -10.50 -1.28 5.52
N ILE A 170 -10.36 -0.90 4.26
CA ILE A 170 -10.07 0.46 3.82
C ILE A 170 -11.19 0.92 2.89
N LYS A 171 -11.83 2.04 3.22
CA LYS A 171 -13.00 2.54 2.48
C LYS A 171 -12.88 4.02 2.15
N ASN A 172 -13.27 4.37 0.92
CA ASN A 172 -13.36 5.76 0.45
C ASN A 172 -12.03 6.52 0.62
N SER A 173 -10.90 5.89 0.29
CA SER A 173 -9.62 6.62 0.24
C SER A 173 -9.56 7.48 -1.02
N PHE A 174 -9.09 8.72 -0.91
CA PHE A 174 -9.12 9.65 -2.05
C PHE A 174 -8.10 9.27 -3.15
N THR A 175 -6.89 8.86 -2.77
CA THR A 175 -5.83 8.49 -3.72
C THR A 175 -5.52 7.01 -3.69
N PHE A 176 -5.00 6.49 -2.58
CA PHE A 176 -4.56 5.09 -2.48
C PHE A 176 -5.27 4.40 -1.32
N GLY A 177 -5.74 3.17 -1.55
CA GLY A 177 -6.11 2.29 -0.44
C GLY A 177 -4.86 1.97 0.38
N ILE A 178 -3.85 1.38 -0.27
CA ILE A 178 -2.53 1.13 0.29
C ILE A 178 -1.48 1.64 -0.68
N GLN A 179 -0.53 2.43 -0.19
CA GLN A 179 0.66 2.83 -0.94
C GLN A 179 1.90 2.32 -0.20
N SER A 180 2.68 1.45 -0.83
CA SER A 180 3.96 0.97 -0.31
C SER A 180 5.08 1.39 -1.26
N VAL A 181 6.03 2.15 -0.75
CA VAL A 181 7.11 2.75 -1.54
C VAL A 181 8.46 2.56 -0.84
N ARG A 182 9.45 2.19 -1.62
CA ARG A 182 10.87 2.25 -1.27
C ARG A 182 11.48 3.39 -2.08
N TYR A 183 12.04 4.38 -1.41
CA TYR A 183 12.75 5.45 -2.11
C TYR A 183 14.08 4.98 -2.71
N ASP A 184 14.56 5.70 -3.71
CA ASP A 184 15.80 5.41 -4.43
C ASP A 184 17.01 5.28 -3.49
N ASN A 185 17.83 4.25 -3.68
CA ASN A 185 19.02 3.92 -2.88
C ASN A 185 18.77 3.51 -1.41
N GLU A 186 17.51 3.36 -1.00
CA GLU A 186 17.18 2.82 0.32
C GLU A 186 17.32 1.30 0.39
N ASP A 187 17.38 0.75 1.60
CA ASP A 187 17.42 -0.69 1.84
C ASP A 187 16.21 -1.44 1.26
N ILE A 188 16.40 -2.72 0.94
CA ILE A 188 15.32 -3.62 0.49
C ILE A 188 14.25 -3.73 1.58
N ASP A 189 12.99 -3.57 1.19
CA ASP A 189 11.88 -3.38 2.12
C ASP A 189 11.16 -4.67 2.52
N PHE A 190 11.00 -5.67 1.65
CA PHE A 190 10.31 -6.94 1.98
C PHE A 190 8.90 -6.76 2.57
N ASN A 191 8.18 -5.71 2.15
CA ASN A 191 6.86 -5.41 2.69
C ASN A 191 5.81 -6.42 2.20
N GLU A 192 4.91 -6.83 3.09
CA GLU A 192 3.85 -7.81 2.83
C GLU A 192 2.48 -7.14 2.99
N ILE A 193 1.68 -7.12 1.93
CA ILE A 193 0.32 -6.58 1.89
C ILE A 193 -0.63 -7.75 1.66
N THR A 194 -1.29 -8.24 2.70
CA THR A 194 -2.06 -9.48 2.61
C THR A 194 -3.48 -9.37 3.15
N HIS A 195 -4.44 -10.01 2.47
CA HIS A 195 -5.80 -10.18 2.97
C HIS A 195 -6.54 -8.87 3.32
N ASN A 196 -6.16 -7.74 2.73
CA ASN A 196 -6.86 -6.48 2.94
C ASN A 196 -8.08 -6.36 2.03
N VAL A 197 -9.12 -5.66 2.49
CA VAL A 197 -10.29 -5.28 1.70
C VAL A 197 -10.24 -3.79 1.44
N ILE A 198 -10.20 -3.40 0.17
CA ILE A 198 -10.15 -2.00 -0.26
C ILE A 198 -11.37 -1.70 -1.12
N GLU A 199 -12.21 -0.78 -0.66
CA GLU A 199 -13.42 -0.35 -1.34
C GLU A 199 -13.32 1.14 -1.67
N LYS A 200 -13.50 1.51 -2.95
CA LYS A 200 -13.53 2.92 -3.40
C LYS A 200 -12.24 3.67 -3.10
N ALA A 201 -11.27 3.50 -3.98
CA ALA A 201 -10.06 4.32 -4.04
C ALA A 201 -9.77 4.73 -5.48
N LYS A 202 -8.87 5.70 -5.71
CA LYS A 202 -8.36 5.92 -7.06
C LYS A 202 -7.51 4.73 -7.51
N VAL A 203 -6.56 4.32 -6.70
CA VAL A 203 -5.80 3.08 -6.89
C VAL A 203 -5.95 2.21 -5.63
N GLY A 204 -6.21 0.93 -5.81
CA GLY A 204 -6.33 0.00 -4.68
C GLY A 204 -5.01 -0.14 -3.93
N ILE A 205 -4.02 -0.76 -4.57
CA ILE A 205 -2.66 -0.93 -4.04
C ILE A 205 -1.66 -0.32 -5.01
N HIS A 206 -0.87 0.64 -4.56
CA HIS A 206 0.32 1.13 -5.27
C HIS A 206 1.57 0.55 -4.61
N TYR A 207 2.43 -0.11 -5.39
CA TYR A 207 3.66 -0.73 -4.90
C TYR A 207 4.87 -0.33 -5.73
N SER A 208 5.93 0.11 -5.05
CA SER A 208 7.24 0.42 -5.62
C SER A 208 8.32 -0.04 -4.64
N GLY A 209 8.64 -1.33 -4.64
CA GLY A 209 9.61 -1.91 -3.70
C GLY A 209 10.27 -3.17 -4.24
N GLU A 210 10.98 -3.90 -3.38
CA GLU A 210 11.74 -5.09 -3.77
C GLU A 210 11.50 -6.25 -2.79
N LYS A 211 11.27 -7.44 -3.34
CA LYS A 211 10.96 -8.68 -2.61
C LYS A 211 9.69 -8.60 -1.76
N GLY A 212 8.75 -7.72 -2.12
CA GLY A 212 7.46 -7.63 -1.45
C GLY A 212 6.47 -8.70 -1.88
N LYS A 213 5.35 -8.75 -1.17
CA LYS A 213 4.22 -9.66 -1.44
C LYS A 213 2.90 -8.88 -1.43
N ILE A 214 2.04 -9.15 -2.39
CA ILE A 214 0.66 -8.67 -2.45
C ILE A 214 -0.23 -9.90 -2.61
N VAL A 215 -0.80 -10.40 -1.52
CA VAL A 215 -1.44 -11.73 -1.51
C VAL A 215 -2.83 -11.72 -0.90
N GLY A 216 -3.82 -12.31 -1.59
CA GLY A 216 -5.14 -12.52 -1.00
C GLY A 216 -5.96 -11.25 -0.77
N ASN A 217 -5.59 -10.10 -1.37
CA ASN A 217 -6.31 -8.85 -1.18
C ASN A 217 -7.56 -8.80 -2.07
N LYS A 218 -8.61 -8.13 -1.57
CA LYS A 218 -9.84 -7.86 -2.30
C LYS A 218 -9.96 -6.36 -2.57
N ILE A 219 -10.04 -5.98 -3.84
CA ILE A 219 -10.09 -4.58 -4.29
C ILE A 219 -11.36 -4.38 -5.12
N ILE A 220 -12.22 -3.47 -4.67
CA ILE A 220 -13.58 -3.29 -5.19
C ILE A 220 -13.79 -1.83 -5.57
N THR A 221 -14.17 -1.61 -6.84
CA THR A 221 -14.56 -0.31 -7.39
C THR A 221 -13.45 0.74 -7.22
N VAL A 222 -12.53 0.81 -8.17
CA VAL A 222 -11.45 1.81 -8.17
C VAL A 222 -11.51 2.68 -9.42
N SER A 223 -11.28 3.98 -9.26
CA SER A 223 -11.40 4.93 -10.37
C SER A 223 -10.20 4.95 -11.32
N GLN A 224 -9.16 4.16 -11.02
CA GLN A 224 -8.01 3.95 -11.88
C GLN A 224 -7.61 2.47 -11.93
N SER A 225 -6.72 2.03 -11.06
CA SER A 225 -6.11 0.68 -11.12
C SER A 225 -6.39 -0.12 -9.85
N GLY A 226 -6.62 -1.43 -9.98
CA GLY A 226 -6.69 -2.31 -8.81
C GLY A 226 -5.33 -2.37 -8.10
N ILE A 227 -4.36 -2.99 -8.74
CA ILE A 227 -2.97 -3.03 -8.27
C ILE A 227 -2.09 -2.33 -9.30
N TRP A 228 -1.30 -1.34 -8.86
CA TRP A 228 -0.32 -0.64 -9.68
C TRP A 228 1.08 -0.86 -9.12
N LEU A 229 1.92 -1.53 -9.91
CA LEU A 229 3.35 -1.64 -9.70
C LEU A 229 4.07 -0.53 -10.47
N ASN A 230 4.81 0.30 -9.75
CA ASN A 230 5.60 1.39 -10.33
C ASN A 230 7.09 1.08 -10.18
N GLY A 231 7.77 0.90 -11.31
CA GLY A 231 9.21 0.65 -11.37
C GLY A 231 10.02 1.82 -11.92
N ASN A 232 9.47 3.05 -11.95
CA ASN A 232 10.23 4.25 -12.32
C ASN A 232 11.16 4.69 -11.18
N THR A 233 12.12 3.84 -10.84
CA THR A 233 13.09 3.99 -9.75
C THR A 233 14.47 3.58 -10.26
N VAL A 234 15.53 4.06 -9.62
CA VAL A 234 16.90 3.59 -9.89
C VAL A 234 17.16 2.21 -9.27
N ASN A 235 16.34 1.80 -8.30
CA ASN A 235 16.47 0.53 -7.62
C ASN A 235 15.88 -0.63 -8.46
N ASN A 236 16.35 -1.84 -8.16
CA ASN A 236 15.63 -3.03 -8.59
C ASN A 236 14.26 -3.10 -7.92
N THR A 237 13.27 -3.56 -8.67
CA THR A 237 11.92 -3.81 -8.16
C THR A 237 11.52 -5.25 -8.39
N SER A 238 10.95 -5.86 -7.35
CA SER A 238 10.43 -7.22 -7.45
C SER A 238 9.28 -7.48 -6.50
N VAL A 239 8.29 -8.25 -6.96
CA VAL A 239 7.08 -8.54 -6.16
C VAL A 239 6.44 -9.86 -6.57
N LEU A 240 5.90 -10.57 -5.58
CA LEU A 240 4.92 -11.64 -5.77
C LEU A 240 3.51 -11.08 -5.61
N ILE A 241 2.67 -11.25 -6.63
CA ILE A 241 1.24 -10.96 -6.60
C ILE A 241 0.48 -12.27 -6.73
N ASP A 242 -0.16 -12.73 -5.66
CA ASP A 242 -0.86 -14.02 -5.67
C ASP A 242 -2.27 -13.96 -5.09
N SER A 243 -3.21 -14.67 -5.72
CA SER A 243 -4.54 -14.92 -5.13
C SER A 243 -5.35 -13.66 -4.79
N ASN A 244 -5.14 -12.53 -5.50
CA ASN A 244 -5.91 -11.31 -5.28
C ASN A 244 -7.19 -11.29 -6.13
N GLU A 245 -8.24 -10.64 -5.61
CA GLU A 245 -9.50 -10.37 -6.30
C GLU A 245 -9.60 -8.87 -6.61
N VAL A 246 -9.66 -8.51 -7.89
CA VAL A 246 -9.88 -7.13 -8.35
C VAL A 246 -11.17 -7.07 -9.15
N THR A 247 -12.10 -6.21 -8.73
CA THR A 247 -13.39 -6.03 -9.38
C THR A 247 -13.71 -4.56 -9.62
N GLY A 248 -14.00 -4.20 -10.87
CA GLY A 248 -14.53 -2.88 -11.22
C GLY A 248 -13.49 -1.75 -11.20
N SER A 249 -12.36 -1.94 -11.88
CA SER A 249 -11.37 -0.88 -12.12
C SER A 249 -11.67 -0.12 -13.42
N VAL A 250 -11.54 1.21 -13.41
CA VAL A 250 -11.81 2.05 -14.61
C VAL A 250 -10.70 1.98 -15.66
N GLU A 251 -9.45 1.70 -15.25
CA GLU A 251 -8.35 1.50 -16.19
C GLU A 251 -7.90 0.05 -16.18
N PHE A 252 -7.15 -0.35 -15.15
CA PHE A 252 -6.42 -1.60 -15.16
C PHE A 252 -6.76 -2.46 -13.94
N GLY A 253 -6.91 -3.77 -14.12
CA GLY A 253 -7.01 -4.68 -12.98
C GLY A 253 -5.69 -4.74 -12.23
N ILE A 254 -4.64 -5.21 -12.91
CA ILE A 254 -3.25 -5.19 -12.44
C ILE A 254 -2.40 -4.51 -13.50
N TYR A 255 -1.64 -3.49 -13.10
CA TYR A 255 -0.80 -2.69 -13.97
C TYR A 255 0.65 -2.70 -13.49
N ALA A 256 1.55 -3.23 -14.30
CA ALA A 256 2.99 -3.21 -14.04
C ALA A 256 3.69 -2.30 -15.05
N ASN A 257 4.28 -1.20 -14.56
CA ASN A 257 4.94 -0.21 -15.41
C ASN A 257 6.41 -0.03 -15.05
N ASN A 258 7.29 -0.28 -16.03
CA ASN A 258 8.75 -0.24 -15.88
C ASN A 258 9.24 -1.09 -14.68
N PHE A 259 8.49 -2.13 -14.31
CA PHE A 259 8.76 -2.92 -13.10
C PHE A 259 9.73 -4.06 -13.41
N GLY A 260 10.72 -4.25 -12.54
CA GLY A 260 11.86 -5.14 -12.76
C GLY A 260 11.43 -6.61 -12.95
N LEU A 261 10.92 -7.24 -11.89
CA LEU A 261 10.39 -8.61 -11.93
C LEU A 261 9.05 -8.70 -11.19
N SER A 262 7.99 -9.14 -11.86
CA SER A 262 6.73 -9.48 -11.20
C SER A 262 6.34 -10.94 -11.45
N GLU A 263 5.99 -11.64 -10.38
CA GLU A 263 5.35 -12.96 -10.46
C GLU A 263 3.88 -12.78 -10.10
N ILE A 264 3.00 -12.91 -11.10
CA ILE A 264 1.57 -12.60 -10.98
C ILE A 264 0.80 -13.90 -11.22
N SER A 265 0.31 -14.50 -10.14
CA SER A 265 -0.35 -15.81 -10.18
C SER A 265 -1.68 -15.89 -9.47
N ASN A 266 -2.57 -16.76 -9.94
CA ASN A 266 -3.83 -17.10 -9.27
C ASN A 266 -4.75 -15.89 -8.98
N ASN A 267 -4.57 -14.76 -9.67
CA ASN A 267 -5.39 -13.58 -9.43
C ASN A 267 -6.68 -13.65 -10.25
N THR A 268 -7.76 -13.12 -9.69
CA THR A 268 -9.03 -12.91 -10.39
C THR A 268 -9.22 -11.42 -10.65
N VAL A 269 -9.31 -11.06 -11.93
CA VAL A 269 -9.65 -9.70 -12.37
C VAL A 269 -10.99 -9.75 -13.10
N SER A 270 -11.92 -8.89 -12.69
CA SER A 270 -13.24 -8.81 -13.32
C SER A 270 -13.67 -7.36 -13.54
N SER A 271 -14.26 -7.11 -14.71
CA SER A 271 -14.83 -5.80 -15.04
C SER A 271 -13.80 -4.65 -14.99
N ALA A 272 -12.56 -4.90 -15.39
CA ALA A 272 -11.60 -3.81 -15.64
C ALA A 272 -11.94 -3.16 -16.99
N ALA A 273 -12.28 -1.87 -17.01
CA ALA A 273 -12.88 -1.25 -18.19
C ALA A 273 -11.91 -1.12 -19.38
N LYS A 274 -10.59 -1.02 -19.15
CA LYS A 274 -9.57 -1.16 -20.20
C LYS A 274 -8.95 -2.55 -20.15
N GLU A 275 -7.90 -2.75 -19.37
CA GLU A 275 -7.06 -3.96 -19.46
C GLU A 275 -7.14 -4.76 -18.16
N GLY A 276 -7.26 -6.09 -18.27
CA GLY A 276 -7.25 -6.97 -17.10
C GLY A 276 -5.89 -6.96 -16.41
N ILE A 277 -4.86 -7.40 -17.12
CA ILE A 277 -3.46 -7.34 -16.67
C ILE A 277 -2.60 -6.67 -17.74
N SER A 278 -1.90 -5.62 -17.36
CA SER A 278 -1.07 -4.80 -18.24
C SER A 278 0.38 -4.80 -17.77
N VAL A 279 1.30 -5.11 -18.68
CA VAL A 279 2.76 -5.13 -18.42
C VAL A 279 3.46 -4.28 -19.46
N ILE A 280 4.12 -3.22 -18.99
CA ILE A 280 4.84 -2.25 -19.82
C ILE A 280 6.29 -2.18 -19.38
N ASN A 281 7.22 -2.42 -20.31
CA ASN A 281 8.67 -2.32 -20.07
C ASN A 281 9.16 -3.08 -18.84
N GLY A 282 8.72 -4.32 -18.65
CA GLY A 282 9.11 -5.14 -17.50
C GLY A 282 9.35 -6.60 -17.83
N LYS A 283 9.69 -7.37 -16.80
CA LYS A 283 9.72 -8.83 -16.86
C LYS A 283 8.63 -9.40 -15.95
N SER A 284 7.80 -10.28 -16.49
CA SER A 284 6.69 -10.85 -15.73
C SER A 284 6.44 -12.33 -16.02
N LYS A 285 6.16 -13.11 -14.97
CA LYS A 285 5.52 -14.41 -15.08
C LYS A 285 4.04 -14.23 -14.75
N LEU A 286 3.17 -14.58 -15.67
CA LEU A 286 1.72 -14.41 -15.60
C LEU A 286 1.08 -15.80 -15.66
N MET A 287 0.74 -16.35 -14.49
CA MET A 287 0.40 -17.77 -14.38
C MET A 287 -0.95 -18.00 -13.71
N ALA A 288 -1.85 -18.77 -14.32
CA ALA A 288 -3.11 -19.18 -13.69
C ALA A 288 -4.00 -18.02 -13.22
N ASN A 289 -3.94 -16.86 -13.88
CA ASN A 289 -4.85 -15.75 -13.61
C ASN A 289 -6.16 -15.94 -14.38
N ALA A 290 -7.27 -15.51 -13.77
CA ALA A 290 -8.59 -15.46 -14.40
C ALA A 290 -8.97 -14.00 -14.65
N ILE A 291 -9.21 -13.65 -15.90
CA ILE A 291 -9.61 -12.30 -16.33
C ILE A 291 -10.96 -12.39 -17.02
N SER A 292 -11.91 -11.55 -16.61
CA SER A 292 -13.22 -11.50 -17.25
C SER A 292 -13.77 -10.10 -17.45
N LYS A 293 -14.54 -9.92 -18.52
CA LYS A 293 -15.29 -8.68 -18.80
C LYS A 293 -14.42 -7.43 -18.88
N SER A 294 -13.25 -7.55 -19.49
CA SER A 294 -12.36 -6.42 -19.79
C SER A 294 -12.34 -6.13 -21.29
N GLU A 295 -11.93 -4.92 -21.69
CA GLU A 295 -11.71 -4.65 -23.11
C GLU A 295 -10.59 -5.56 -23.63
N THR A 296 -9.45 -5.55 -22.96
CA THR A 296 -8.33 -6.44 -23.25
C THR A 296 -8.01 -7.33 -22.05
N GLY A 297 -7.82 -8.63 -22.25
CA GLY A 297 -7.38 -9.55 -21.21
C GLY A 297 -5.98 -9.21 -20.73
N PHE A 298 -4.99 -9.42 -21.60
CA PHE A 298 -3.59 -9.08 -21.35
C PHE A 298 -3.08 -8.04 -22.34
N ASN A 299 -2.48 -6.96 -21.84
CA ASN A 299 -1.78 -5.98 -22.66
C ASN A 299 -0.28 -5.98 -22.35
N ILE A 300 0.54 -6.23 -23.36
CA ILE A 300 1.99 -6.41 -23.21
C ILE A 300 2.71 -5.42 -24.12
N THR A 301 3.33 -4.40 -23.53
CA THR A 301 4.11 -3.41 -24.29
C THR A 301 5.58 -3.54 -23.94
N GLY A 302 6.42 -3.84 -24.95
CA GLY A 302 7.86 -3.98 -24.81
C GLY A 302 8.29 -4.73 -23.56
N SER A 303 7.97 -6.01 -23.43
CA SER A 303 8.18 -6.74 -22.18
C SER A 303 8.63 -8.18 -22.44
N ASN A 304 9.35 -8.75 -21.47
CA ASN A 304 9.69 -10.17 -21.45
C ASN A 304 8.68 -10.91 -20.57
N ILE A 305 7.86 -11.78 -21.16
CA ILE A 305 6.78 -12.43 -20.43
C ILE A 305 6.73 -13.95 -20.59
N GLU A 306 6.32 -14.61 -19.52
CA GLU A 306 5.87 -16.00 -19.54
C GLU A 306 4.39 -16.02 -19.15
N LEU A 307 3.51 -16.27 -20.11
CA LEU A 307 2.07 -16.22 -19.92
C LEU A 307 1.49 -17.63 -20.06
N SER A 308 1.08 -18.23 -18.94
CA SER A 308 0.66 -19.62 -18.92
C SER A 308 -0.51 -19.96 -18.03
N ARG A 309 -1.32 -20.93 -18.47
CA ARG A 309 -2.46 -21.46 -17.70
C ARG A 309 -3.51 -20.41 -17.31
N ASN A 310 -3.55 -19.27 -17.98
CA ASN A 310 -4.53 -18.21 -17.69
C ASN A 310 -5.86 -18.49 -18.36
N ILE A 311 -6.93 -17.95 -17.78
CA ILE A 311 -8.28 -17.94 -18.35
C ILE A 311 -8.65 -16.49 -18.67
N VAL A 312 -9.03 -16.23 -19.92
CA VAL A 312 -9.57 -14.93 -20.36
C VAL A 312 -10.97 -15.14 -20.89
N GLU A 313 -11.97 -14.52 -20.28
CA GLU A 313 -13.37 -14.73 -20.59
C GLU A 313 -14.12 -13.42 -20.93
N SER A 314 -14.90 -13.44 -22.00
CA SER A 314 -15.80 -12.34 -22.39
C SER A 314 -15.07 -10.99 -22.54
N CYS A 315 -13.85 -11.02 -23.05
CA CYS A 315 -13.08 -9.83 -23.40
C CYS A 315 -13.19 -9.50 -24.90
N GLN A 316 -12.96 -8.24 -25.28
CA GLN A 316 -12.87 -7.92 -26.71
C GLN A 316 -11.60 -8.49 -27.32
N THR A 317 -10.46 -8.28 -26.65
CA THR A 317 -9.15 -8.79 -27.05
C THR A 317 -8.60 -9.76 -26.01
N GLY A 318 -8.05 -10.90 -26.44
CA GLY A 318 -7.41 -11.88 -25.56
C GLY A 318 -6.05 -11.38 -25.08
N VAL A 319 -5.11 -11.28 -26.02
CA VAL A 319 -3.77 -10.72 -25.78
C VAL A 319 -3.46 -9.66 -26.84
N SER A 320 -3.11 -8.46 -26.37
CA SER A 320 -2.49 -7.39 -27.16
C SER A 320 -1.00 -7.35 -26.87
N ALA A 321 -0.17 -7.34 -27.92
CA ALA A 321 1.27 -7.18 -27.81
C ALA A 321 1.78 -6.07 -28.74
N ILE A 322 2.52 -5.13 -28.17
CA ILE A 322 3.06 -3.98 -28.91
C ILE A 322 4.55 -3.87 -28.62
N GLY A 323 5.38 -3.70 -29.65
CA GLY A 323 6.80 -3.41 -29.48
C GLY A 323 7.04 -2.24 -28.51
N GLY A 324 8.15 -2.27 -27.77
CA GLY A 324 8.51 -1.17 -26.90
C GLY A 324 9.88 -0.60 -27.21
N ASN A 325 10.09 0.61 -26.72
CA ASN A 325 11.32 1.37 -26.97
C ASN A 325 12.46 0.99 -26.01
N LYS A 326 12.16 0.39 -24.86
CA LYS A 326 13.15 0.02 -23.82
C LYS A 326 13.51 -1.46 -23.83
N ILE A 327 12.49 -2.32 -23.91
CA ILE A 327 12.65 -3.77 -23.87
C ILE A 327 11.95 -4.35 -25.10
N SER A 328 12.64 -5.24 -25.81
CA SER A 328 12.04 -5.98 -26.93
C SER A 328 11.05 -7.02 -26.42
N LEU A 329 9.93 -7.18 -27.12
CA LEU A 329 8.99 -8.27 -26.85
C LEU A 329 9.70 -9.62 -26.99
N SER A 330 9.57 -10.46 -25.97
CA SER A 330 10.14 -11.80 -25.95
C SER A 330 9.44 -12.68 -24.90
N GLY A 331 9.54 -14.00 -25.07
CA GLY A 331 9.05 -14.98 -24.11
C GLY A 331 8.05 -15.97 -24.72
N LYS A 332 7.10 -16.45 -23.91
CA LYS A 332 6.22 -17.57 -24.28
C LYS A 332 4.77 -17.36 -23.82
N ILE A 333 3.83 -17.83 -24.63
CA ILE A 333 2.39 -17.84 -24.33
C ILE A 333 1.88 -19.28 -24.53
N TYR A 334 1.58 -20.00 -23.46
CA TYR A 334 1.22 -21.42 -23.58
C TYR A 334 0.15 -21.89 -22.60
N GLN A 335 -0.67 -22.86 -23.01
CA GLN A 335 -1.68 -23.48 -22.16
C GLN A 335 -2.74 -22.50 -21.61
N ASN A 336 -3.04 -21.41 -22.32
CA ASN A 336 -4.07 -20.46 -21.90
C ASN A 336 -5.42 -20.79 -22.56
N LYS A 337 -6.50 -20.42 -21.87
CA LYS A 337 -7.86 -20.65 -22.31
C LYS A 337 -8.57 -19.33 -22.55
N PHE A 338 -9.11 -19.15 -23.74
CA PHE A 338 -9.81 -17.94 -24.16
C PHE A 338 -11.27 -18.30 -24.49
N ILE A 339 -12.20 -17.72 -23.74
CA ILE A 339 -13.63 -18.09 -23.76
C ILE A 339 -14.45 -16.86 -24.17
N LYS A 340 -15.23 -16.95 -25.25
CA LYS A 340 -16.06 -15.84 -25.77
C LYS A 340 -15.26 -14.56 -26.01
N VAL A 341 -14.02 -14.70 -26.48
CA VAL A 341 -13.14 -13.59 -26.83
C VAL A 341 -13.29 -13.28 -28.31
N LYS A 342 -13.53 -12.00 -28.68
CA LYS A 342 -13.76 -11.63 -30.09
C LYS A 342 -12.49 -11.70 -30.93
N ASN A 343 -11.42 -11.05 -30.46
CA ASN A 343 -10.13 -10.98 -31.12
C ASN A 343 -9.07 -11.62 -30.25
N LEU A 344 -8.67 -12.85 -30.57
CA LEU A 344 -7.77 -13.59 -29.70
C LEU A 344 -6.38 -12.93 -29.56
N TRP A 345 -5.84 -12.43 -30.68
CA TRP A 345 -4.48 -11.91 -30.80
C TRP A 345 -4.49 -10.53 -31.47
N PHE A 346 -3.72 -9.58 -30.94
CA PHE A 346 -3.51 -8.27 -31.56
C PHE A 346 -2.04 -7.84 -31.49
N GLY A 347 -1.53 -7.25 -32.58
CA GLY A 347 -0.18 -6.69 -32.68
C GLY A 347 0.93 -7.73 -32.92
N ASP A 348 2.11 -7.49 -32.34
CA ASP A 348 3.38 -8.21 -32.57
C ASP A 348 3.43 -9.59 -31.87
N ILE A 349 2.32 -10.32 -31.88
CA ILE A 349 2.16 -11.61 -31.18
C ILE A 349 3.11 -12.69 -31.74
N ASN A 350 3.58 -12.54 -32.99
CA ASN A 350 4.59 -13.39 -33.60
C ASN A 350 5.95 -13.36 -32.88
N LYS A 351 6.19 -12.39 -31.97
CA LYS A 351 7.40 -12.33 -31.14
C LYS A 351 7.41 -13.35 -30.00
N PHE A 352 6.29 -14.03 -29.74
CA PHE A 352 6.19 -15.05 -28.70
C PHE A 352 6.09 -16.45 -29.29
N ALA A 353 6.75 -17.42 -28.66
CA ALA A 353 6.42 -18.82 -28.89
C ALA A 353 5.01 -19.09 -28.33
N ARG A 354 4.17 -19.78 -29.12
CA ARG A 354 2.78 -20.08 -28.77
C ARG A 354 2.51 -21.57 -28.87
N GLU A 355 1.99 -22.18 -27.81
CA GLU A 355 1.74 -23.62 -27.75
C GLU A 355 0.52 -23.94 -26.90
N ALA A 356 -0.30 -24.92 -27.34
CA ALA A 356 -1.42 -25.47 -26.56
C ALA A 356 -2.40 -24.42 -25.99
N ASN A 357 -2.64 -23.30 -26.69
CA ASN A 357 -3.67 -22.33 -26.29
C ASN A 357 -5.03 -22.73 -26.87
N GLU A 358 -6.09 -22.67 -26.06
CA GLU A 358 -7.45 -23.08 -26.42
C GLU A 358 -8.35 -21.87 -26.67
N GLU A 359 -9.13 -21.90 -27.74
CA GLU A 359 -10.17 -20.91 -28.04
C GLU A 359 -11.55 -21.60 -28.00
N ILE A 360 -12.45 -21.06 -27.17
CA ILE A 360 -13.83 -21.52 -27.03
C ILE A 360 -14.74 -20.35 -27.40
N LYS A 361 -15.48 -20.50 -28.51
CA LYS A 361 -16.33 -19.45 -29.08
C LYS A 361 -17.63 -19.25 -28.33
#